data_AF-A0A8H6R4Z7-F1
#
_entry.id   AF-A0A8H6R4Z7-F1
#
_cell.length_a   1.000
_cell.length_b   1.000
_cell.length_c   1.000
_cell.angle_alpha   90.00
_cell.angle_beta   90.00
_cell.angle_gamma   90.00
#
_symmetry.space_group_name_H-M   'P 1'
#
loop_
_entity.id
_entity.type
_entity.pdbx_description
1 polymer ?
#
loop_
_entity_poly.entity_id
_entity_poly.type
_entity_poly.pdbx_seq_one_letter_code
_entity_poly.pdbx_strand_id
1 'polypeptide(L)'
;MQETAEAVGWLKHQPGGLAELRDKSRLIIYQGFDEMFLTLVTPGTRYVEYLERTAPTTTAEPEEFIAMQSFGPWSIKKEAHLRSLCLALLAFLSAAEEVAH
;
A
#
# COMPACT_ATOMS: atom_id res chain seq x y z
N MET A 1 -6.71 11.83 -4.56
CA MET A 1 -5.73 12.14 -5.64
C MET A 1 -4.37 12.52 -5.04
N GLN A 2 -4.34 13.11 -3.84
CA GLN A 2 -3.11 13.42 -3.12
C GLN A 2 -2.52 12.19 -2.43
N GLU A 3 -3.34 11.37 -1.77
CA GLU A 3 -2.95 10.17 -1.04
C GLU A 3 -2.30 9.14 -1.96
N THR A 4 -2.87 8.98 -3.16
CA THR A 4 -2.29 8.17 -4.24
C THR A 4 -0.95 8.72 -4.71
N ALA A 5 -0.83 10.04 -4.89
CA ALA A 5 0.44 10.65 -5.29
C ALA A 5 1.53 10.51 -4.21
N GLU A 6 1.15 10.61 -2.94
CA GLU A 6 2.02 10.37 -1.79
C GLU A 6 2.44 8.90 -1.68
N ALA A 7 1.51 7.95 -1.87
CA ALA A 7 1.83 6.52 -1.94
C ALA A 7 2.87 6.26 -3.02
N VAL A 8 2.65 6.79 -4.22
CA VAL A 8 3.53 6.63 -5.37
C VAL A 8 4.89 7.27 -5.11
N GLY A 9 4.89 8.48 -4.55
CA GLY A 9 6.11 9.18 -4.14
C GLY A 9 6.91 8.33 -3.16
N TRP A 10 6.27 7.79 -2.14
CA TRP A 10 6.91 6.92 -1.14
C TRP A 10 7.42 5.61 -1.74
N LEU A 11 6.64 4.97 -2.62
CA LEU A 11 6.99 3.74 -3.33
C LEU A 11 8.28 3.91 -4.15
N LYS A 12 8.46 5.04 -4.83
CA LYS A 12 9.68 5.34 -5.61
C LYS A 12 10.97 5.41 -4.77
N HIS A 13 10.87 5.65 -3.47
CA HIS A 13 12.03 5.82 -2.59
C HIS A 13 12.31 4.59 -1.72
N GLN A 14 11.66 3.46 -1.99
CA GLN A 14 11.91 2.23 -1.25
C GLN A 14 13.29 1.62 -1.58
N PRO A 15 13.98 1.02 -0.59
CA PRO A 15 15.13 0.16 -0.85
C PRO A 15 14.73 -0.96 -1.83
N GLY A 16 15.56 -1.24 -2.84
CA GLY A 16 15.23 -2.21 -3.90
C GLY A 16 14.50 -1.63 -5.12
N GLY A 17 14.03 -0.38 -5.04
CA GLY A 17 13.45 0.35 -6.17
C GLY A 17 12.07 -0.16 -6.61
N LEU A 18 11.63 0.31 -7.78
CA LEU A 18 10.30 0.03 -8.32
C LEU A 18 10.10 -1.44 -8.72
N ALA A 19 11.17 -2.14 -9.13
CA ALA A 19 11.14 -3.56 -9.48
C ALA A 19 10.69 -4.47 -8.32
N GLU A 20 11.04 -4.12 -7.07
CA GLU A 20 10.60 -4.89 -5.88
C GLU A 20 9.13 -4.63 -5.48
N LEU A 21 8.48 -3.68 -6.15
CA LEU A 21 7.09 -3.32 -5.90
C LEU A 21 6.12 -4.07 -6.81
N ARG A 22 6.60 -4.62 -7.93
CA ARG A 22 5.78 -5.35 -8.90
C ARG A 22 5.04 -6.50 -8.20
N ASP A 23 3.71 -6.47 -8.29
CA ASP A 23 2.78 -7.47 -7.75
C ASP A 23 2.90 -7.73 -6.24
N LYS A 24 3.60 -6.86 -5.50
CA LYS A 24 3.72 -6.95 -4.04
C LYS A 24 2.95 -5.83 -3.38
N SER A 25 2.05 -6.18 -2.48
CA SER A 25 1.34 -5.21 -1.67
C SER A 25 2.30 -4.52 -0.67
N ARG A 26 2.06 -3.25 -0.40
CA ARG A 26 2.66 -2.49 0.69
C ARG A 26 1.55 -1.95 1.58
N LEU A 27 1.76 -2.03 2.89
CA LEU A 27 0.86 -1.42 3.87
C LEU A 27 1.31 0.02 4.11
N ILE A 28 0.43 0.97 3.81
CA ILE A 28 0.60 2.39 4.10
C ILE A 28 -0.38 2.78 5.20
N ILE A 29 0.11 3.51 6.19
CA ILE A 29 -0.70 4.03 7.29
C ILE A 29 -0.94 5.51 7.04
N TYR A 30 -2.20 5.88 6.84
CA TYR A 30 -2.62 7.27 6.67
C TYR A 30 -3.27 7.78 7.95
N GLN A 31 -2.96 9.03 8.31
CA GLN A 31 -3.67 9.76 9.36
C GLN A 31 -4.30 11.02 8.76
N GLY A 32 -5.62 11.14 8.91
CA GLY A 32 -6.37 12.35 8.62
C GLY A 32 -6.98 12.90 9.90
N PHE A 33 -6.47 14.02 10.41
CA PHE A 33 -6.90 14.61 11.68
C PHE A 33 -6.86 13.59 12.84
N ASP A 34 -8.02 13.14 13.34
CA ASP A 34 -8.13 12.17 14.42
C ASP A 34 -8.53 10.76 13.93
N GLU A 35 -8.50 10.52 12.63
CA GLU A 35 -8.80 9.24 12.00
C GLU A 35 -7.56 8.62 11.38
N MET A 36 -7.40 7.32 11.58
CA MET A 36 -6.36 6.49 10.99
C MET A 36 -6.97 5.53 9.97
N PHE A 37 -6.24 5.29 8.89
CA PHE A 37 -6.57 4.32 7.85
C PHE A 37 -5.36 3.44 7.57
N LEU A 38 -5.59 2.14 7.43
CA LEU A 38 -4.62 1.18 6.96
C LEU A 38 -4.93 0.90 5.50
N THR A 39 -4.00 1.16 4.58
CA THR A 39 -4.22 1.01 3.14
C THR A 39 -3.21 0.05 2.55
N LEU A 40 -3.69 -1.04 1.97
CA LEU A 40 -2.89 -1.92 1.13
C LEU A 40 -2.82 -1.31 -0.28
N VAL A 41 -1.60 -1.11 -0.75
CA VAL A 41 -1.32 -0.58 -2.08
C VAL A 41 -0.55 -1.62 -2.88
N THR A 42 -1.08 -1.98 -4.05
CA THR A 42 -0.45 -2.91 -4.98
C THR A 42 -0.31 -2.21 -6.33
N PRO A 43 0.90 -1.81 -6.74
CA PRO A 43 1.08 -1.23 -8.08
C PRO A 43 1.00 -2.34 -9.13
N GLY A 44 0.25 -2.07 -10.20
CA GLY A 44 0.17 -2.97 -11.36
C GLY A 44 1.48 -2.98 -12.14
N THR A 45 1.69 -4.02 -12.94
CA THR A 45 2.90 -4.20 -13.76
C THR A 45 3.09 -3.02 -14.71
N ARG A 46 2.05 -2.63 -15.47
CA ARG A 46 2.14 -1.48 -16.40
C ARG A 46 2.50 -0.17 -15.71
N TYR A 47 2.11 -0.02 -14.44
CA TYR A 47 2.42 1.18 -13.70
C TYR A 47 3.87 1.25 -13.27
N VAL A 48 4.45 0.13 -12.83
CA VAL A 48 5.89 0.01 -12.57
C VAL A 48 6.67 0.32 -13.85
N GLU A 49 6.29 -0.26 -14.98
CA GLU A 49 6.94 -0.03 -16.28
C GLU A 49 6.86 1.44 -16.72
N TYR A 50 5.69 2.08 -16.55
CA TYR A 50 5.52 3.51 -16.79
C TYR A 50 6.46 4.36 -15.94
N LEU A 51 6.57 4.05 -14.64
CA LEU A 51 7.43 4.79 -13.71
C LEU A 51 8.92 4.59 -14.03
N GLU A 52 9.31 3.39 -14.49
CA GLU A 52 10.68 3.06 -14.91
C GLU A 52 11.02 3.52 -16.33
N ARG A 53 10.02 4.03 -17.09
CA ARG A 53 10.15 4.41 -18.51
C ARG A 53 10.59 3.24 -19.40
N THR A 54 10.14 2.02 -19.09
CA THR A 54 10.41 0.81 -19.86
C THR A 54 9.28 0.54 -20.87
N ALA A 55 9.56 -0.30 -21.87
CA ALA A 55 8.55 -0.71 -22.84
C ALA A 55 7.52 -1.64 -22.15
N PRO A 56 6.22 -1.50 -22.44
CA PRO A 56 5.20 -2.35 -21.81
C PRO A 56 5.44 -3.83 -22.14
N THR A 57 5.46 -4.70 -21.13
CA THR A 57 5.58 -6.16 -21.36
C THR A 57 4.23 -6.85 -21.47
N THR A 58 3.14 -6.17 -21.08
CA THR A 58 1.77 -6.69 -21.13
C THR A 58 0.95 -5.95 -22.19
N THR A 59 0.25 -6.68 -23.06
CA THR A 59 -0.58 -6.12 -24.15
C THR A 59 -2.09 -6.19 -23.88
N ALA A 60 -2.51 -6.68 -22.72
CA ALA A 60 -3.93 -6.80 -22.36
C ALA A 60 -4.44 -5.50 -21.70
N GLU A 61 -5.53 -4.96 -22.23
CA GLU A 61 -6.27 -3.83 -21.63
C GLU A 61 -7.48 -4.35 -20.82
N PRO A 62 -7.87 -3.70 -19.70
CA PRO A 62 -7.12 -2.73 -18.90
C PRO A 62 -6.57 -3.38 -17.62
N GLU A 63 -5.26 -3.30 -17.41
CA GLU A 63 -4.67 -3.59 -16.09
C GLU A 63 -4.91 -2.37 -15.18
N GLU A 64 -5.37 -2.58 -13.95
CA GLU A 64 -5.45 -1.51 -12.96
C GLU A 64 -4.04 -0.97 -12.67
N PHE A 65 -3.82 0.34 -12.85
CA PHE A 65 -2.52 0.96 -12.64
C PHE A 65 -2.07 0.81 -11.17
N ILE A 66 -3.01 0.93 -10.23
CA ILE A 66 -2.74 0.77 -8.81
C ILE A 66 -4.02 0.29 -8.12
N ALA A 67 -3.93 -0.83 -7.41
CA ALA A 67 -5.00 -1.32 -6.56
C ALA A 67 -4.78 -0.79 -5.14
N MET A 68 -5.82 -0.18 -4.57
CA MET A 68 -5.80 0.34 -3.19
C MET A 68 -6.98 -0.21 -2.41
N GLN A 69 -6.72 -0.79 -1.24
CA GLN A 69 -7.75 -1.23 -0.31
C GLN A 69 -7.50 -0.61 1.06
N SER A 70 -8.42 0.24 1.50
CA SER A 70 -8.34 0.94 2.77
C SER A 70 -9.28 0.34 3.81
N PHE A 71 -8.80 0.26 5.04
CA PHE A 71 -9.53 -0.18 6.23
C PHE A 71 -9.56 0.96 7.26
N GLY A 72 -10.64 1.05 8.04
CA GLY A 72 -10.89 2.11 9.02
C GLY A 72 -12.29 2.72 8.87
N PRO A 73 -12.52 3.94 9.39
CA PRO A 73 -11.59 4.77 10.16
C PRO A 73 -11.43 4.31 11.62
N TRP A 74 -10.20 4.38 12.13
CA TRP A 74 -9.94 4.27 13.57
C TRP A 74 -9.73 5.65 14.18
N SER A 75 -10.56 6.05 15.15
CA SER A 75 -10.38 7.33 15.83
C SER A 75 -9.29 7.20 16.90
N ILE A 76 -8.27 8.06 16.86
CA ILE A 76 -7.19 8.09 17.85
C ILE A 76 -7.64 8.58 19.23
N LYS A 77 -8.85 9.17 19.32
CA LYS A 77 -9.44 9.65 20.56
C LYS A 77 -10.27 8.59 21.29
N LYS A 78 -10.42 7.39 20.71
CA LYS A 78 -11.25 6.30 21.26
C LYS A 78 -10.39 5.09 21.56
N GLU A 79 -10.28 4.72 22.83
CA GLU A 79 -9.48 3.57 23.28
C GLU A 79 -9.84 2.27 22.54
N ALA A 80 -11.13 1.99 22.36
CA ALA A 80 -11.58 0.80 21.64
C ALA A 80 -11.12 0.77 20.18
N HIS A 81 -11.06 1.92 19.51
CA HIS A 81 -10.54 2.01 18.15
C HIS A 81 -9.03 1.78 18.13
N LEU A 82 -8.28 2.40 19.07
CA LEU A 82 -6.84 2.15 19.18
C LEU A 82 -6.52 0.68 19.43
N ARG A 83 -7.29 0.01 20.30
CA ARG A 83 -7.12 -1.42 20.56
C ARG A 83 -7.36 -2.25 19.30
N SER A 84 -8.43 -1.96 18.55
CA SER A 84 -8.72 -2.63 17.29
C SER A 84 -7.64 -2.38 16.23
N LEU A 85 -7.13 -1.15 16.13
CA LEU A 85 -6.05 -0.77 15.22
C LEU A 85 -4.76 -1.53 15.54
N CYS A 86 -4.37 -1.60 16.82
CA CYS A 86 -3.19 -2.35 17.25
C CYS A 86 -3.30 -3.84 16.91
N LEU A 87 -4.47 -4.45 17.11
CA LEU A 87 -4.71 -5.85 16.75
C LEU A 87 -4.61 -6.07 15.23
N ALA A 88 -5.14 -5.16 14.42
CA ALA A 88 -5.02 -5.23 12.96
C ALA A 88 -3.55 -5.13 12.52
N LEU A 89 -2.77 -4.20 13.10
CA LEU A 89 -1.35 -4.05 12.81
C LEU A 89 -0.55 -5.31 13.19
N LEU A 90 -0.81 -5.88 14.37
CA LEU A 90 -0.18 -7.14 14.79
C LEU A 90 -0.50 -8.27 13.81
N ALA A 91 -1.76 -8.41 13.38
CA ALA A 91 -2.15 -9.42 12.40
C ALA A 91 -1.42 -9.26 11.06
N PHE A 92 -1.27 -8.03 10.55
CA PHE A 92 -0.50 -7.77 9.34
C PHE A 92 0.99 -8.12 9.49
N LEU A 93 1.59 -7.76 10.63
CA LEU A 93 3.00 -8.07 10.90
C LEU A 93 3.23 -9.58 11.00
N SER A 94 2.38 -10.29 11.74
CA SER A 94 2.48 -11.76 11.87
C SER A 94 2.29 -12.45 10.51
N ALA A 95 1.32 -12.02 9.70
CA ALA A 95 1.13 -12.58 8.36
C ALA A 95 2.32 -12.29 7.43
N ALA A 96 2.97 -11.13 7.57
CA ALA A 96 4.16 -10.79 6.79
C ALA A 96 5.38 -11.66 7.17
N GLU A 97 5.54 -11.98 8.44
CA GLU A 97 6.61 -12.88 8.91
C GLU A 97 6.41 -14.32 8.43
N GLU A 98 5.18 -14.85 8.43
CA GLU A 98 4.88 -16.20 7.92
C GLU A 98 5.24 -16.36 6.44
N VAL A 99 5.04 -15.33 5.62
CA VAL A 99 5.35 -15.36 4.17
C VAL A 99 6.86 -15.23 3.90
N ALA A 100 7.65 -14.76 4.87
CA ALA A 100 9.09 -14.59 4.73
C ALA A 100 9.89 -15.89 5.00
N HIS A 101 9.24 -16.94 5.50
CA HIS A 101 9.82 -18.25 5.80
C HIS A 101 9.50 -19.30 4.72
#